data_AF-A0A101WLV9-F1
#
_entry.id   AF-A0A101WLV9-F1
#
_cell.length_a   1.000
_cell.length_b   1.000
_cell.length_c   1.000
_cell.angle_alpha   90.00
_cell.angle_beta   90.00
_cell.angle_gamma   90.00
#
_symmetry.space_group_name_H-M   'P 1'
#
loop_
_entity.id
_entity.type
_entity.pdbx_description
1 polymer ?
#
loop_
_entity_poly.entity_id
_entity_poly.type
_entity_poly.pdbx_seq_one_letter_code
_entity_poly.pdbx_strand_id
1 'polypeptide(L)'
;MPISDKNYSFLRQYYKEEFLVYFRYFVEGYFVPGYGYDELPRLIKEFREKEPSSSSEGLARELILIKESGDWDYIQQFVRKHGMRLLNHEKLEKMVDMLIESLSS
;
A
#
# COMPACT_ATOMS: atom_id res chain seq x y z
N MET A 1 9.06 25.82 -0.11
CA MET A 1 9.53 25.60 -1.50
C MET A 1 8.87 24.34 -2.00
N PRO A 2 8.06 24.38 -3.08
CA PRO A 2 7.55 23.15 -3.68
C PRO A 2 8.68 22.53 -4.52
N ILE A 3 9.07 21.31 -4.18
CA ILE A 3 10.05 20.52 -4.93
C ILE A 3 9.31 20.01 -6.19
N SER A 4 9.85 20.29 -7.38
CA SER A 4 9.14 20.10 -8.65
C SER A 4 8.85 18.63 -9.00
N ASP A 5 7.67 18.37 -9.56
CA ASP A 5 7.13 17.10 -10.11
C ASP A 5 8.10 16.25 -10.95
N LYS A 6 9.14 16.87 -11.53
CA LYS A 6 10.09 16.17 -12.41
C LYS A 6 10.90 15.09 -11.71
N ASN A 7 11.14 15.21 -10.41
CA ASN A 7 11.95 14.25 -9.63
C ASN A 7 11.25 12.91 -9.38
N TYR A 8 9.94 12.79 -9.58
CA TYR A 8 9.23 11.51 -9.41
C TYR A 8 8.97 10.78 -10.72
N SER A 9 9.08 11.46 -11.87
CA SER A 9 8.85 10.83 -13.17
C SER A 9 9.81 9.67 -13.45
N PHE A 10 11.07 9.77 -13.00
CA PHE A 10 12.05 8.69 -13.15
C PHE A 10 11.73 7.51 -12.23
N LEU A 11 11.26 7.76 -11.00
CA LEU A 11 10.87 6.70 -10.06
C LEU A 11 9.68 5.90 -10.60
N ARG A 12 8.70 6.55 -11.27
CA ARG A 12 7.53 5.87 -11.87
C ARG A 12 7.91 4.77 -12.86
N GLN A 13 9.03 4.89 -13.57
CA GLN A 13 9.46 3.89 -14.57
C GLN A 13 10.17 2.67 -13.95
N TYR A 14 10.79 2.83 -12.77
CA TYR A 14 11.58 1.79 -12.08
C TYR A 14 10.89 1.19 -10.85
N TYR A 15 9.68 1.64 -10.52
CA TYR A 15 8.90 1.28 -9.32
C TYR A 15 8.45 -0.20 -9.22
N LYS A 16 8.99 -1.07 -10.08
CA LYS A 16 8.44 -2.43 -10.28
C LYS A 16 8.98 -3.39 -9.22
N GLU A 17 8.04 -3.88 -8.41
CA GLU A 17 8.10 -4.83 -7.28
C GLU A 17 9.12 -4.57 -6.16
N GLU A 18 10.37 -4.23 -6.46
CA GLU A 18 11.46 -4.11 -5.47
C GLU A 18 11.29 -2.91 -4.52
N PHE A 19 10.40 -1.97 -4.86
CA PHE A 19 10.15 -0.72 -4.10
C PHE A 19 8.86 -0.72 -3.27
N LEU A 20 8.03 -1.77 -3.39
CA LEU A 20 6.79 -1.91 -2.62
C LEU A 20 6.95 -2.94 -1.50
N VAL A 21 8.07 -2.89 -0.78
CA VAL A 21 8.47 -3.92 0.19
C VAL A 21 7.51 -3.95 1.36
N TYR A 22 7.12 -2.79 1.88
CA TYR A 22 6.23 -2.71 3.03
C TYR A 22 4.78 -3.00 2.65
N PHE A 23 4.33 -2.55 1.48
CA PHE A 23 3.01 -2.86 0.96
C PHE A 23 2.88 -4.35 0.65
N ARG A 24 3.91 -4.95 0.04
CA ARG A 24 4.02 -6.40 -0.13
C ARG A 24 3.86 -7.12 1.20
N TYR A 25 4.68 -6.74 2.18
CA TYR A 25 4.66 -7.35 3.50
C TYR A 25 3.28 -7.24 4.17
N PHE A 26 2.61 -6.10 4.05
CA PHE A 26 1.24 -5.93 4.54
C PHE A 26 0.25 -6.89 3.86
N VAL A 27 0.27 -7.01 2.53
CA VAL A 27 -0.70 -7.87 1.82
C VAL A 27 -0.37 -9.37 1.95
N GLU A 28 0.90 -9.75 2.11
CA GLU A 28 1.33 -11.14 2.35
C GLU A 28 1.16 -11.58 3.80
N GLY A 29 1.29 -10.67 4.77
CA GLY A 29 1.33 -11.02 6.20
C GLY A 29 0.05 -10.68 6.97
N TYR A 30 -0.67 -9.63 6.57
CA TYR A 30 -1.84 -9.14 7.31
C TYR A 30 -3.12 -9.33 6.53
N PHE A 31 -3.18 -8.88 5.28
CA PHE A 31 -4.40 -8.96 4.46
C PHE A 31 -4.54 -10.27 3.68
N VAL A 32 -4.21 -11.39 4.33
CA VAL A 32 -4.14 -12.73 3.73
C VAL A 32 -5.52 -13.28 3.32
N PRO A 33 -5.56 -14.28 2.41
CA PRO A 33 -6.78 -15.03 2.14
C PRO A 33 -7.34 -15.64 3.43
N GLY A 34 -8.60 -15.33 3.73
CA GLY A 34 -9.27 -15.73 4.98
C GLY A 34 -9.88 -14.55 5.71
N TYR A 35 -9.29 -13.36 5.60
CA TYR A 35 -9.85 -12.13 6.17
C TYR A 35 -10.78 -11.41 5.19
N GLY A 36 -11.93 -10.96 5.68
CA GLY A 36 -12.86 -10.08 4.98
C GLY A 36 -12.26 -8.69 4.70
N TYR A 37 -12.86 -7.95 3.77
CA TYR A 37 -12.46 -6.56 3.53
C TYR A 37 -12.87 -5.64 4.71
N ASP A 38 -13.96 -5.98 5.38
CA ASP A 38 -14.47 -5.36 6.60
C ASP A 38 -13.53 -5.51 7.80
N GLU A 39 -12.62 -6.48 7.78
CA GLU A 39 -11.61 -6.66 8.83
C GLU A 39 -10.38 -5.76 8.64
N LEU A 40 -10.27 -5.06 7.51
CA LEU A 40 -9.12 -4.23 7.18
C LEU A 40 -8.77 -3.19 8.26
N PRO A 41 -9.71 -2.44 8.89
CA PRO A 41 -9.38 -1.52 9.98
C PRO A 41 -8.69 -2.21 11.18
N ARG A 42 -9.12 -3.42 11.52
CA ARG A 42 -8.50 -4.22 12.57
C ARG A 42 -7.08 -4.64 12.17
N LEU A 43 -6.90 -5.11 10.94
CA LEU A 43 -5.59 -5.56 10.45
C LEU A 43 -4.57 -4.41 10.39
N ILE A 44 -5.00 -3.21 9.99
CA ILE A 44 -4.16 -2.01 10.00
C ILE A 44 -3.73 -1.65 11.43
N LYS A 45 -4.67 -1.71 12.38
CA LYS A 45 -4.36 -1.50 13.80
C LYS A 45 -3.34 -2.53 14.30
N GLU A 46 -3.54 -3.82 14.00
CA GLU A 46 -2.58 -4.87 14.40
C GLU A 46 -1.19 -4.65 13.79
N PHE A 47 -1.10 -4.18 12.55
CA PHE A 47 0.17 -3.81 11.92
C PHE A 47 0.88 -2.71 12.70
N ARG A 48 0.18 -1.62 13.02
CA ARG A 48 0.73 -0.49 13.80
C ARG A 48 1.22 -0.87 15.19
N GLU A 49 0.52 -1.78 15.85
CA GLU A 49 0.84 -2.19 17.22
C GLU A 49 2.00 -3.19 17.30
N LYS A 50 2.15 -4.04 16.28
CA LYS A 50 3.14 -5.14 16.29
C LYS A 50 4.44 -4.78 15.57
N GLU A 51 4.38 -3.92 14.56
CA GLU A 51 5.53 -3.60 13.73
C GLU A 51 6.30 -2.38 14.24
N PRO A 52 7.63 -2.31 14.02
CA PRO A 52 8.39 -1.11 14.30
C PRO A 52 7.85 0.12 13.56
N SER A 53 8.05 1.31 14.12
CA SER A 53 7.62 2.57 13.50
C SER A 53 8.19 2.76 12.09
N SER A 54 9.41 2.27 11.83
CA SER A 54 10.03 2.30 10.50
C SER A 54 9.24 1.53 9.44
N SER A 55 8.57 0.42 9.81
CA SER A 55 7.69 -0.32 8.90
C SER A 55 6.43 0.48 8.56
N SER A 56 5.85 1.17 9.55
CA SER A 56 4.69 2.05 9.35
C SER A 56 5.02 3.26 8.48
N GLU A 57 6.16 3.92 8.73
CA GLU A 57 6.65 5.03 7.92
C GLU A 57 7.02 4.60 6.50
N GLY A 58 7.59 3.40 6.35
CA GLY A 58 7.87 2.77 5.06
C GLY A 58 6.60 2.54 4.25
N LEU A 59 5.62 1.87 4.86
CA LEU A 59 4.32 1.60 4.24
C LEU A 59 3.58 2.89 3.86
N ALA A 60 3.55 3.89 4.74
CA ALA A 60 2.91 5.18 4.45
C ALA A 60 3.52 5.87 3.21
N ARG A 61 4.85 5.88 3.09
CA ARG A 61 5.55 6.45 1.92
C ARG A 61 5.22 5.71 0.63
N GLU A 62 5.22 4.38 0.65
CA GLU A 62 4.85 3.55 -0.50
C GLU A 62 3.40 3.80 -0.94
N LEU A 63 2.46 3.91 0.01
CA LEU A 63 1.05 4.16 -0.28
C LEU A 63 0.78 5.54 -0.90
N ILE A 64 1.49 6.57 -0.45
CA ILE A 64 1.44 7.90 -1.08
C ILE A 64 1.90 7.79 -2.54
N LEU A 65 3.00 7.08 -2.79
CA LEU A 65 3.53 6.89 -4.14
C LEU A 65 2.61 6.06 -5.03
N ILE A 66 1.95 5.02 -4.47
CA ILE A 66 0.88 4.29 -5.14
C ILE A 66 -0.22 5.25 -5.58
N LYS A 67 -0.73 6.07 -4.66
CA LYS A 67 -1.82 7.01 -4.91
C LYS A 67 -1.44 8.08 -5.96
N GLU A 68 -0.22 8.62 -5.91
CA GLU A 68 0.29 9.61 -6.87
C GLU A 68 0.60 9.02 -8.25
N SER A 69 0.91 7.71 -8.31
CA SER A 69 1.20 7.02 -9.57
C SER A 69 -0.06 6.87 -10.42
N GLY A 70 -1.21 6.59 -9.79
CA GLY A 70 -2.46 6.28 -10.46
C GLY A 70 -2.46 4.97 -11.27
N ASP A 71 -1.41 4.15 -11.18
CA ASP A 71 -1.29 2.90 -11.94
C ASP A 71 -2.03 1.75 -11.23
N TRP A 72 -3.34 1.90 -11.12
CA TRP A 72 -4.20 0.99 -10.36
C TRP A 72 -4.26 -0.42 -10.97
N ASP A 73 -4.06 -0.56 -12.27
CA ASP A 73 -3.98 -1.86 -12.94
C ASP A 73 -2.77 -2.64 -12.44
N TYR A 74 -1.60 -1.99 -12.36
CA TYR A 74 -0.41 -2.60 -11.78
C TYR A 74 -0.63 -2.99 -10.31
N ILE A 75 -1.22 -2.11 -9.49
CA ILE A 75 -1.46 -2.40 -8.06
C ILE A 75 -2.47 -3.53 -7.87
N GLN A 76 -3.49 -3.61 -8.72
CA GLN A 76 -4.42 -4.74 -8.69
C GLN A 76 -3.69 -6.06 -8.98
N GLN A 77 -2.81 -6.10 -9.99
CA GLN A 77 -2.01 -7.29 -10.28
C GLN A 77 -1.04 -7.61 -9.16
N PHE A 78 -0.46 -6.59 -8.51
CA PHE A 78 0.43 -6.74 -7.37
C PHE A 78 -0.28 -7.39 -6.18
N VAL A 79 -1.45 -6.87 -5.77
CA VAL A 79 -2.25 -7.44 -4.68
C VAL A 79 -2.75 -8.84 -5.02
N ARG A 80 -3.07 -9.09 -6.29
CA ARG A 80 -3.42 -10.43 -6.78
C ARG A 80 -2.25 -11.40 -6.65
N LYS A 81 -1.04 -10.97 -7.01
CA LYS A 81 0.17 -11.81 -6.98
C LYS A 81 0.62 -12.11 -5.56
N HIS A 82 0.72 -11.08 -4.70
CA HIS A 82 1.33 -11.20 -3.37
C HIS A 82 0.29 -11.46 -2.28
N GLY A 83 -0.82 -10.74 -2.29
CA GLY A 83 -1.92 -10.95 -1.34
C GLY A 83 -2.86 -12.10 -1.71
N MET A 84 -2.71 -12.69 -2.91
CA MET A 84 -3.64 -13.71 -3.46
C MET A 84 -5.10 -13.25 -3.47
N ARG A 85 -5.34 -11.94 -3.67
CA ARG A 85 -6.68 -11.33 -3.62
C ARG A 85 -7.00 -10.54 -4.87
N LEU A 86 -8.23 -10.69 -5.34
CA LEU A 86 -8.79 -9.86 -6.41
C LEU A 86 -9.64 -8.75 -5.79
N LEU A 87 -9.12 -7.53 -5.79
CA LEU A 87 -9.86 -6.34 -5.42
C LEU A 87 -10.23 -5.55 -6.67
N ASN A 88 -11.46 -5.03 -6.71
CA ASN A 88 -11.81 -4.03 -7.72
C ASN A 88 -11.12 -2.70 -7.40
N HIS A 89 -11.11 -1.80 -8.38
CA HIS A 89 -10.46 -0.50 -8.26
C HIS A 89 -10.93 0.29 -7.03
N GLU A 90 -12.24 0.42 -6.84
CA GLU A 90 -12.83 1.15 -5.70
C GLU A 90 -12.34 0.62 -4.33
N LYS A 91 -12.34 -0.71 -4.15
CA LYS A 91 -11.85 -1.32 -2.90
C LYS A 91 -10.35 -1.11 -2.71
N LEU A 92 -9.59 -1.09 -3.79
CA LEU A 92 -8.16 -0.89 -3.74
C LEU A 92 -7.81 0.56 -3.38
N GLU A 93 -8.46 1.54 -4.00
CA GLU A 93 -8.32 2.95 -3.63
C GLU A 93 -8.69 3.17 -2.16
N LYS A 94 -9.86 2.68 -1.75
CA LYS A 94 -10.30 2.80 -0.36
C LYS A 94 -9.36 2.11 0.63
N MET A 95 -8.75 0.98 0.25
CA MET A 95 -7.75 0.31 1.09
C MET A 95 -6.51 1.18 1.27
N VAL A 96 -6.01 1.78 0.19
CA VAL A 96 -4.88 2.70 0.22
C VAL A 96 -5.19 3.92 1.07
N ASP A 97 -6.37 4.50 0.92
CA ASP A 97 -6.79 5.66 1.71
C ASP A 97 -6.87 5.35 3.21
N MET A 98 -7.52 4.24 3.60
CA MET A 98 -7.62 3.83 5.00
C MET A 98 -6.24 3.56 5.62
N LEU A 99 -5.33 2.95 4.86
CA LEU A 99 -3.96 2.74 5.32
C LEU A 99 -3.22 4.07 5.51
N ILE A 100 -3.32 5.01 4.57
CA ILE A 100 -2.67 6.33 4.68
C ILE A 100 -3.20 7.09 5.91
N GLU A 101 -4.52 7.17 6.06
CA GLU A 101 -5.16 7.86 7.19
C GLU A 101 -4.73 7.27 8.52
N SER A 102 -4.72 5.93 8.60
CA SER A 102 -4.39 5.23 9.83
C SER A 102 -2.88 5.21 10.13
N LEU A 103 -1.99 5.33 9.15
CA LEU A 103 -0.53 5.31 9.39
C LEU A 103 0.06 6.71 9.58
N SER A 104 -0.65 7.76 9.15
CA SER A 104 -0.23 9.16 9.29
C SER A 104 -0.74 9.83 10.58
N SER A 105 -1.50 9.09 11.40
CA SER A 105 -2.11 9.54 12.66
C SER A 105 -1.39 8.98 13.88
#